data_AF-A0A6C0EY69-F1
#
_entry.id   AF-A0A6C0EY69-F1
#
_cell.length_a   1.000
_cell.length_b   1.000
_cell.length_c   1.000
_cell.angle_alpha   90.00
_cell.angle_beta   90.00
_cell.angle_gamma   90.00
#
_symmetry.space_group_name_H-M   'P 1'
#
loop_
_entity.id
_entity.type
_entity.pdbx_description
1 polymer ?
#
loop_
_entity_poly.entity_id
_entity_poly.type
_entity_poly.pdbx_seq_one_letter_code
_entity_poly.pdbx_strand_id
1 'polypeptide(L)'
;NYTNSYIDSSKFFYEENLKQVYDIDVSKNKYDLNKLDSIATANANSQTFKKYITKLKHIIKTIINKFENVPNKSKIIVSQCDIFLNNNKFSIKIILVHYINKKNKKRILMIIQETNGAYAGPTGLSSNVVTKLQKATSQIVILINTGEEFSGSGFYYYETIDDLKHGYFVTSAWCVLNIDDNAYSKITEAYIQDPTNPNDIWFKVDVSAIYVDGVADIALIKTGIDFTNYPEYCLKINKEIVKSGDVCYVVGNPLGMDEDSISSGNVRDPHYCEPNGDHITDGMFVSSPVAQSGNSGGPIVNANADVIGIYSFGRKNTECFGGGSNQYILSNSLSVLKQQETDYKNKLYLGFRWYVPSTFKLEQYYVNNILPPSNYFSREGVFITYIDSFSPFFGYLNLHDLILSCTLHETSNSTTTILFGNNIDQRTPGLLLYYPVGTIIDISYRRIGDFINSINRTVSITLNKTYAEVDPWKDAPESGGVGSAIKPSYY
;
A
#
# COMPACT_ATOMS: atom_id res chain seq x y z
N ASN A 1 12.78 -18.29 21.80
CA ASN A 1 13.13 -17.34 22.87
C ASN A 1 11.86 -16.92 23.60
N TYR A 2 11.55 -17.64 24.68
CA TYR A 2 10.41 -17.41 25.56
C TYR A 2 10.95 -16.85 26.87
N THR A 3 10.95 -15.53 27.02
CA THR A 3 11.21 -14.87 28.29
C THR A 3 10.39 -13.59 28.37
N ASN A 4 9.61 -13.50 29.45
CA ASN A 4 8.86 -12.33 29.93
C ASN A 4 7.61 -11.94 29.13
N SER A 5 6.55 -12.73 29.31
CA SER A 5 5.20 -12.15 29.34
C SER A 5 5.13 -11.20 30.55
N TYR A 6 5.29 -9.90 30.30
CA TYR A 6 5.08 -8.85 31.29
C TYR A 6 3.59 -8.89 31.69
N ILE A 7 3.29 -9.44 32.87
CA ILE A 7 2.01 -9.18 33.52
C ILE A 7 2.22 -7.85 34.24
N ASP A 8 1.76 -6.76 33.63
CA ASP A 8 1.72 -5.48 34.32
C ASP A 8 0.64 -5.54 35.42
N SER A 9 1.07 -5.81 36.64
CA SER A 9 0.22 -5.81 37.83
C SER A 9 -0.15 -4.42 38.34
N SER A 10 0.26 -3.34 37.64
CA SER A 10 0.06 -1.96 38.12
C SER A 10 -1.30 -1.33 37.74
N LYS A 11 -2.12 -1.99 36.92
CA LYS A 11 -3.49 -1.52 36.61
C LYS A 11 -4.56 -2.23 37.43
N PHE A 12 -4.49 -2.08 38.76
CA PHE A 12 -5.68 -2.25 39.59
C PHE A 12 -6.53 -0.99 39.44
N PHE A 13 -7.61 -1.05 38.66
CA PHE A 13 -8.56 0.05 38.57
C PHE A 13 -9.27 0.24 39.92
N TYR A 14 -9.06 1.40 40.52
CA TYR A 14 -9.77 1.88 41.72
C TYR A 14 -11.24 2.24 41.37
N GLU A 15 -12.09 2.15 42.39
CA GLU A 15 -13.56 1.97 42.40
C GLU A 15 -14.47 2.97 41.63
N GLU A 16 -13.99 4.06 41.02
CA GLU A 16 -14.90 5.17 40.66
C GLU A 16 -15.60 5.10 39.30
N ASN A 17 -15.18 4.21 38.38
CA ASN A 17 -15.83 4.09 37.05
C ASN A 17 -16.78 2.88 36.89
N LEU A 18 -17.13 2.19 37.99
CA LEU A 18 -18.03 1.02 37.97
C LEU A 18 -19.53 1.36 38.03
N LYS A 19 -19.91 2.64 37.92
CA LYS A 19 -21.32 3.08 38.02
C LYS A 19 -22.22 2.71 36.83
N GLN A 20 -21.72 2.09 35.76
CA GLN A 20 -22.50 1.75 34.56
C GLN A 20 -22.66 0.25 34.25
N VAL A 21 -22.32 -0.65 35.18
CA VAL A 21 -22.55 -2.10 35.00
C VAL A 21 -23.43 -2.64 36.13
N TYR A 22 -24.71 -2.26 36.12
CA TYR A 22 -25.76 -2.90 36.90
C TYR A 22 -26.83 -3.45 35.95
N ASP A 23 -26.77 -4.77 35.72
CA ASP A 23 -27.89 -5.72 35.61
C ASP A 23 -27.46 -7.02 34.89
N ILE A 24 -26.41 -7.67 35.38
CA ILE A 24 -26.13 -9.05 35.00
C ILE A 24 -26.54 -9.94 36.18
N ASP A 25 -27.61 -10.72 35.99
CA ASP A 25 -28.08 -11.72 36.95
C ASP A 25 -27.02 -12.82 37.12
N VAL A 26 -26.17 -12.65 38.14
CA VAL A 26 -25.08 -13.56 38.51
C VAL A 26 -25.59 -14.92 38.98
N SER A 27 -26.91 -15.16 39.05
CA SER A 27 -27.45 -16.46 39.45
C SER A 27 -27.44 -17.53 38.35
N LYS A 28 -27.22 -17.14 37.08
CA LYS A 28 -27.42 -18.04 35.93
C LYS A 28 -26.16 -18.53 35.21
N ASN A 29 -24.98 -17.93 35.45
CA ASN A 29 -23.76 -18.30 34.71
C ASN A 29 -22.74 -19.04 35.60
N LYS A 30 -22.74 -20.37 35.54
CA LYS A 30 -21.60 -21.20 35.95
C LYS A 30 -20.50 -21.10 34.89
N TYR A 31 -19.23 -21.21 35.31
CA TYR A 31 -18.01 -21.22 34.48
C TYR A 31 -18.22 -21.83 33.08
N ASP A 32 -18.37 -21.03 32.03
CA ASP A 32 -18.56 -21.55 30.67
C ASP A 32 -17.23 -21.67 29.93
N LEU A 33 -16.40 -22.65 30.36
CA LEU A 33 -15.18 -23.03 29.66
C LEU A 33 -15.47 -23.73 28.31
N ASN A 34 -16.72 -24.12 28.05
CA ASN A 34 -17.12 -24.77 26.80
C ASN A 34 -17.12 -23.79 25.63
N LYS A 35 -17.31 -22.48 25.91
CA LYS A 35 -17.15 -21.42 24.90
C LYS A 35 -15.72 -21.33 24.34
N LEU A 36 -14.69 -21.70 25.11
CA LEU A 36 -13.31 -21.81 24.60
C LEU A 36 -13.13 -23.03 23.69
N ASP A 37 -13.87 -24.12 23.94
CA ASP A 37 -13.85 -25.29 23.05
C ASP A 37 -14.57 -25.02 21.74
N SER A 38 -15.66 -24.27 21.74
CA SER A 38 -16.34 -23.86 20.51
C SER A 38 -15.44 -22.96 19.65
N ILE A 39 -14.69 -22.03 20.26
CA ILE A 39 -13.71 -21.18 19.54
C ILE A 39 -12.55 -22.01 18.97
N ALA A 40 -12.07 -23.01 19.72
CA ALA A 40 -11.03 -23.94 19.24
C ALA A 40 -11.52 -24.82 18.08
N THR A 41 -12.81 -25.17 18.07
CA THR A 41 -13.43 -26.01 17.04
C THR A 41 -13.76 -25.22 15.79
N ALA A 42 -14.16 -23.95 15.90
CA ALA A 42 -14.42 -23.08 14.76
C ALA A 42 -13.15 -22.72 13.95
N ASN A 43 -11.97 -22.73 14.61
CA ASN A 43 -10.68 -22.39 14.00
C ASN A 43 -9.81 -23.63 13.68
N ALA A 44 -10.46 -24.72 13.25
CA ALA A 44 -9.97 -26.12 13.23
C ALA A 44 -8.63 -26.43 12.52
N ASN A 45 -8.00 -25.50 11.80
CA ASN A 45 -6.87 -25.79 10.90
C ASN A 45 -5.47 -25.66 11.52
N SER A 46 -5.35 -25.40 12.83
CA SER A 46 -4.03 -25.31 13.49
C SER A 46 -3.97 -26.17 14.76
N GLN A 47 -3.23 -27.29 14.68
CA GLN A 47 -2.84 -28.12 15.83
C GLN A 47 -2.22 -27.27 16.95
N THR A 48 -1.49 -26.22 16.57
CA THR A 48 -0.87 -25.25 17.46
C THR A 48 -1.89 -24.41 18.22
N PHE A 49 -2.97 -23.96 17.56
CA PHE A 49 -4.05 -23.20 18.19
C PHE A 49 -4.78 -24.00 19.29
N LYS A 50 -5.07 -25.28 19.04
CA LYS A 50 -5.66 -26.19 20.05
C LYS A 50 -4.76 -26.35 21.28
N LYS A 51 -3.43 -26.40 21.08
CA LYS A 51 -2.43 -26.45 22.17
C LYS A 51 -2.40 -25.15 22.98
N TYR A 52 -2.56 -23.98 22.35
CA TYR A 52 -2.66 -22.69 23.04
C TYR A 52 -3.93 -22.57 23.87
N ILE A 53 -5.09 -22.94 23.33
CA ILE A 53 -6.36 -22.94 24.08
C ILE A 53 -6.27 -23.88 25.31
N THR A 54 -5.63 -25.04 25.16
CA THR A 54 -5.41 -25.98 26.27
C THR A 54 -4.56 -25.36 27.39
N LYS A 55 -3.47 -24.67 27.06
CA LYS A 55 -2.65 -23.94 28.04
C LYS A 55 -3.42 -22.80 28.70
N LEU A 56 -4.19 -22.04 27.92
CA LEU A 56 -4.99 -20.93 28.42
C LEU A 56 -6.04 -21.42 29.44
N LYS A 57 -6.72 -22.53 29.15
CA LYS A 57 -7.63 -23.19 30.10
C LYS A 57 -6.95 -23.56 31.41
N HIS A 58 -5.71 -24.06 31.35
CA HIS A 58 -4.94 -24.40 32.55
C HIS A 58 -4.57 -23.16 33.39
N ILE A 59 -4.20 -22.05 32.73
CA ILE A 59 -3.92 -20.77 33.39
C ILE A 59 -5.17 -20.24 34.08
N ILE A 60 -6.31 -20.21 33.38
CA ILE A 60 -7.60 -19.75 33.92
C ILE A 60 -8.01 -20.58 35.13
N LYS A 61 -7.91 -21.92 35.06
CA LYS A 61 -8.18 -22.81 36.20
C LYS A 61 -7.28 -22.51 37.40
N THR A 62 -5.99 -22.29 37.16
CA THR A 62 -5.04 -21.93 38.22
C THR A 62 -5.39 -20.60 38.87
N ILE A 63 -5.79 -19.60 38.08
CA ILE A 63 -6.23 -18.29 38.56
C ILE A 63 -7.51 -18.42 39.40
N ILE A 64 -8.52 -19.15 38.90
CA ILE A 64 -9.76 -19.43 39.63
C ILE A 64 -9.46 -20.11 40.98
N ASN A 65 -8.64 -21.15 41.00
CA ASN A 65 -8.28 -21.87 42.22
C ASN A 65 -7.57 -20.96 43.24
N LYS A 66 -6.70 -20.05 42.77
CA LYS A 66 -6.07 -19.05 43.66
C LYS A 66 -7.10 -18.10 44.25
N PHE A 67 -8.09 -17.67 43.47
CA PHE A 67 -9.16 -16.78 43.93
C PHE A 67 -10.17 -17.45 44.87
N GLU A 68 -10.49 -18.73 44.66
CA GLU A 68 -11.40 -19.49 45.55
C GLU A 68 -10.82 -19.66 46.96
N ASN A 69 -9.50 -19.63 47.10
CA ASN A 69 -8.79 -19.80 48.37
C ASN A 69 -8.50 -18.49 49.12
N VAL A 70 -8.97 -17.33 48.62
CA VAL A 70 -8.80 -16.03 49.31
C VAL A 70 -9.77 -15.95 50.51
N PRO A 71 -9.30 -15.70 51.75
CA PRO A 71 -10.16 -15.59 52.93
C PRO A 71 -11.12 -14.39 52.83
N ASN A 72 -12.34 -14.59 53.36
CA ASN A 72 -13.47 -13.64 53.36
C ASN A 72 -13.09 -12.18 53.69
N LYS A 73 -12.82 -11.40 52.65
CA LYS A 73 -12.93 -9.94 52.67
C LYS A 73 -13.74 -9.52 51.46
N SER A 74 -14.82 -8.77 51.68
CA SER A 74 -15.70 -8.24 50.65
C SER A 74 -14.88 -7.36 49.69
N LYS A 75 -14.43 -7.92 48.58
CA LYS A 75 -13.70 -7.19 47.53
C LYS A 75 -14.20 -7.65 46.17
N ILE A 76 -14.48 -6.68 45.31
CA ILE A 76 -14.63 -6.93 43.87
C ILE A 76 -13.22 -6.93 43.30
N ILE A 77 -12.79 -8.06 42.74
CA ILE A 77 -11.53 -8.13 41.99
C ILE A 77 -11.90 -8.29 40.53
N VAL A 78 -11.59 -7.26 39.74
CA VAL A 78 -11.67 -7.30 38.28
C VAL A 78 -10.26 -7.50 37.75
N SER A 79 -10.04 -8.60 37.03
CA SER A 79 -8.79 -8.85 36.31
C SER A 79 -9.09 -8.92 34.83
N GLN A 80 -8.41 -8.08 34.04
CA GLN A 80 -8.47 -8.09 32.58
C GLN A 80 -7.20 -8.75 32.05
N CYS A 81 -7.36 -9.68 31.11
CA CYS A 81 -6.26 -10.25 30.34
C CYS A 81 -6.64 -10.20 28.86
N ASP A 82 -5.80 -9.53 28.07
CA ASP A 82 -5.91 -9.50 26.62
C ASP A 82 -4.86 -10.46 26.04
N ILE A 83 -5.30 -11.38 25.19
CA ILE A 83 -4.44 -12.41 24.59
C ILE A 83 -4.46 -12.24 23.08
N PHE A 84 -3.28 -11.98 22.52
CA PHE A 84 -3.07 -11.85 21.08
C PHE A 84 -2.58 -13.18 20.52
N LEU A 85 -3.27 -13.72 19.52
CA LEU A 85 -2.92 -14.98 18.87
C LEU A 85 -2.74 -14.72 17.36
N ASN A 86 -1.61 -15.17 16.81
CA ASN A 86 -1.25 -15.16 15.39
C ASN A 86 -1.20 -13.75 14.74
N ASN A 87 0.01 -13.18 14.58
CA ASN A 87 0.25 -11.93 13.83
C ASN A 87 -0.85 -10.85 13.98
N ASN A 88 -1.34 -10.62 15.21
CA ASN A 88 -2.39 -9.66 15.56
C ASN A 88 -3.77 -9.83 14.88
N LYS A 89 -4.07 -11.00 14.26
CA LYS A 89 -5.38 -11.25 13.63
C LYS A 89 -6.50 -11.62 14.61
N PHE A 90 -6.16 -12.17 15.79
CA PHE A 90 -7.13 -12.58 16.80
C PHE A 90 -6.78 -12.05 18.19
N SER A 91 -7.78 -11.48 18.87
CA SER A 91 -7.67 -11.08 20.28
C SER A 91 -8.80 -11.70 21.12
N ILE A 92 -8.44 -12.26 22.27
CA ILE A 92 -9.39 -12.77 23.26
C ILE A 92 -9.29 -11.88 24.50
N LYS A 93 -10.40 -11.23 24.85
CA LYS A 93 -10.51 -10.44 26.07
C LYS A 93 -11.19 -11.26 27.15
N ILE A 94 -10.47 -11.47 28.26
CA ILE A 94 -10.97 -12.19 29.43
C ILE A 94 -11.13 -11.21 30.58
N ILE A 95 -12.35 -11.10 31.09
CA ILE A 95 -12.65 -10.32 32.29
C ILE A 95 -13.10 -11.30 33.37
N LEU A 96 -12.32 -11.42 34.44
CA LEU A 96 -12.66 -12.18 35.63
C LEU A 96 -13.17 -11.22 36.69
N VAL A 97 -14.41 -11.43 37.15
CA VAL A 97 -15.02 -10.68 38.24
C VAL A 97 -15.28 -11.62 39.40
N HIS A 98 -14.64 -11.35 40.54
CA HIS A 98 -14.87 -12.08 41.78
C HIS A 98 -15.80 -11.27 42.70
N TYR A 99 -16.89 -11.86 43.18
CA TYR A 99 -17.83 -11.20 44.12
C TYR A 99 -18.13 -12.10 45.33
N ILE A 100 -17.99 -11.53 46.53
CA ILE A 100 -18.37 -12.15 47.80
C ILE A 100 -19.46 -11.31 48.45
N ASN A 101 -20.69 -11.85 48.56
CA ASN A 101 -21.79 -11.19 49.28
C ASN A 101 -21.75 -11.55 50.78
N LYS A 102 -22.27 -10.65 51.65
CA LYS A 102 -22.51 -10.81 53.10
C LYS A 102 -23.17 -12.14 53.53
N LYS A 103 -23.78 -12.92 52.62
CA LYS A 103 -24.31 -14.27 52.89
C LYS A 103 -23.36 -15.44 52.56
N ASN A 104 -22.05 -15.22 52.42
CA ASN A 104 -21.03 -16.25 52.12
C ASN A 104 -21.23 -17.06 50.82
N LYS A 105 -22.02 -16.57 49.86
CA LYS A 105 -22.11 -17.18 48.52
C LYS A 105 -20.99 -16.64 47.63
N LYS A 106 -19.96 -17.45 47.37
CA LYS A 106 -18.90 -17.16 46.39
C LYS A 106 -19.46 -17.27 44.97
N ARG A 107 -19.30 -16.23 44.15
CA ARG A 107 -19.63 -16.28 42.71
C ARG A 107 -18.48 -15.66 41.91
N ILE A 108 -17.99 -16.41 40.93
CA ILE A 108 -17.01 -15.94 39.95
C ILE A 108 -17.74 -15.79 38.62
N LEU A 109 -17.74 -14.58 38.05
CA LEU A 109 -18.24 -14.31 36.71
C LEU A 109 -17.04 -14.20 35.78
N MET A 110 -16.99 -15.04 34.77
CA MET A 110 -15.99 -14.98 33.70
C MET A 110 -16.68 -14.53 32.41
N ILE A 111 -16.28 -13.37 31.90
CA ILE A 111 -16.76 -12.87 30.61
C ILE A 111 -15.64 -13.11 29.59
N ILE A 112 -15.96 -13.89 28.56
CA ILE A 112 -15.07 -14.13 27.42
C ILE A 112 -15.69 -13.42 26.22
N GLN A 113 -15.00 -12.38 25.76
CA GLN A 113 -15.34 -11.65 24.55
C GLN A 113 -14.32 -11.98 23.48
N GLU A 114 -14.80 -12.57 22.39
CA GLU A 114 -14.04 -12.76 21.16
C GLU A 114 -14.16 -11.48 20.35
N THR A 115 -13.02 -10.88 20.00
CA THR A 115 -12.97 -9.74 19.09
C THR A 115 -12.32 -10.19 17.79
N ASN A 116 -13.16 -10.41 16.79
CA ASN A 116 -12.73 -10.57 15.40
C ASN A 116 -12.48 -9.17 14.84
N GLY A 117 -11.25 -8.71 15.04
CA GLY A 117 -10.78 -7.42 14.56
C GLY A 117 -9.29 -7.33 14.84
N ALA A 118 -8.51 -6.90 13.85
CA ALA A 118 -7.11 -6.57 14.03
C ALA A 118 -7.03 -5.53 15.16
N TYR A 119 -6.48 -5.93 16.31
CA TYR A 119 -6.30 -5.01 17.41
C TYR A 119 -5.22 -4.01 16.99
N ALA A 120 -5.62 -2.79 16.70
CA ALA A 120 -4.73 -1.65 16.50
C ALA A 120 -4.16 -1.23 17.86
N GLY A 121 -3.29 -2.06 18.43
CA GLY A 121 -2.37 -1.64 19.48
C GLY A 121 -1.21 -0.87 18.84
N PRO A 122 -0.57 0.06 19.55
CA PRO A 122 0.65 0.68 19.07
C PRO A 122 1.78 -0.36 19.18
N THR A 123 1.97 -1.16 18.14
CA THR A 123 3.10 -2.09 18.06
C THR A 123 3.86 -1.79 16.79
N GLY A 124 5.07 -1.25 16.94
CA GLY A 124 6.03 -1.16 15.84
C GLY A 124 6.29 -2.53 15.21
N LEU A 125 7.04 -2.53 14.11
CA LEU A 125 7.41 -3.77 13.42
C LEU A 125 8.11 -4.74 14.37
N SER A 126 7.81 -6.04 14.23
CA SER A 126 8.56 -7.07 14.96
C SER A 126 10.03 -7.04 14.54
N SER A 127 10.95 -7.42 15.43
CA SER A 127 12.39 -7.42 15.15
C SER A 127 12.75 -8.18 13.86
N ASN A 128 12.08 -9.31 13.60
CA ASN A 128 12.32 -10.12 12.41
C ASN A 128 11.90 -9.39 11.12
N VAL A 129 10.83 -8.59 11.19
CA VAL A 129 10.37 -7.80 10.04
C VAL A 129 11.32 -6.62 9.80
N VAL A 130 11.79 -5.97 10.86
CA VAL A 130 12.82 -4.92 10.76
C VAL A 130 14.07 -5.47 10.09
N THR A 131 14.63 -6.58 10.59
CA THR A 131 15.83 -7.20 9.99
C THR A 131 15.62 -7.60 8.54
N LYS A 132 14.44 -8.14 8.20
CA LYS A 132 14.08 -8.43 6.80
C LYS A 132 14.14 -7.17 5.94
N LEU A 133 13.57 -6.06 6.39
CA LEU A 133 13.55 -4.81 5.62
C LEU A 133 14.94 -4.21 5.46
N GLN A 134 15.76 -4.22 6.51
CA GLN A 134 17.15 -3.75 6.46
C GLN A 134 18.02 -4.57 5.51
N LYS A 135 17.75 -5.87 5.37
CA LYS A 135 18.51 -6.72 4.44
C LYS A 135 17.97 -6.73 3.02
N ALA A 136 16.69 -6.42 2.84
CA ALA A 136 16.06 -6.42 1.53
C ALA A 136 16.05 -5.06 0.84
N THR A 137 16.32 -3.98 1.58
CA THR A 137 16.43 -2.62 1.05
C THR A 137 17.90 -2.24 0.95
N SER A 138 18.25 -1.36 0.03
CA SER A 138 19.60 -0.82 -0.08
C SER A 138 19.57 0.59 -0.65
N GLN A 139 20.51 1.43 -0.24
CA GLN A 139 20.86 2.63 -1.00
C GLN A 139 21.40 2.25 -2.38
N ILE A 140 21.04 3.06 -3.37
CA ILE A 140 21.71 3.08 -4.67
C ILE A 140 22.49 4.40 -4.80
N VAL A 141 23.80 4.32 -5.00
CA VAL A 141 24.66 5.47 -5.28
C VAL A 141 24.89 5.52 -6.79
N ILE A 142 24.71 6.69 -7.40
CA ILE A 142 24.55 6.88 -8.84
C ILE A 142 25.51 7.95 -9.32
N LEU A 143 26.19 7.69 -10.43
CA LEU A 143 26.99 8.66 -11.17
C LEU A 143 26.35 8.90 -12.54
N ILE A 144 26.09 10.17 -12.88
CA ILE A 144 25.58 10.55 -14.21
C ILE A 144 26.70 11.05 -15.13
N ASN A 145 26.37 11.31 -16.40
CA ASN A 145 27.32 11.69 -17.44
C ASN A 145 28.08 13.00 -17.15
N THR A 146 27.50 13.89 -16.32
CA THR A 146 28.14 15.15 -15.90
C THR A 146 29.22 14.95 -14.83
N GLY A 147 29.32 13.73 -14.26
CA GLY A 147 30.18 13.44 -13.13
C GLY A 147 29.56 13.77 -11.77
N GLU A 148 28.29 14.19 -11.73
CA GLU A 148 27.56 14.42 -10.48
C GLU A 148 27.11 13.10 -9.85
N GLU A 149 27.21 13.04 -8.52
CA GLU A 149 26.82 11.89 -7.72
C GLU A 149 25.49 12.14 -7.01
N PHE A 150 24.62 11.14 -7.05
CA PHE A 150 23.32 11.16 -6.38
C PHE A 150 23.08 9.84 -5.65
N SER A 151 22.12 9.85 -4.73
CA SER A 151 21.70 8.64 -4.03
C SER A 151 20.19 8.48 -3.95
N GLY A 152 19.73 7.25 -4.13
CA GLY A 152 18.35 6.85 -3.94
C GLY A 152 18.27 5.60 -3.08
N SER A 153 17.12 4.95 -3.15
CA SER A 153 16.83 3.69 -2.46
C SER A 153 16.31 2.67 -3.46
N GLY A 154 16.35 1.40 -3.06
CA GLY A 154 15.71 0.33 -3.80
C GLY A 154 15.61 -0.92 -2.94
N PHE A 155 15.05 -1.98 -3.50
CA PHE A 155 14.84 -3.23 -2.78
C PHE A 155 14.99 -4.45 -3.67
N TYR A 156 15.51 -5.52 -3.09
CA TYR A 156 15.56 -6.83 -3.74
C TYR A 156 14.17 -7.45 -3.78
N TYR A 157 13.81 -8.01 -4.93
CA TYR A 157 12.47 -8.49 -5.23
C TYR A 157 12.49 -9.90 -5.82
N TYR A 158 11.50 -10.70 -5.46
CA TYR A 158 11.21 -11.97 -6.12
C TYR A 158 9.71 -12.27 -6.12
N GLU A 159 9.25 -12.99 -7.13
CA GLU A 159 7.89 -13.54 -7.17
C GLU A 159 7.90 -15.07 -7.12
N THR A 160 8.82 -15.66 -7.87
CA THR A 160 9.06 -17.10 -7.95
C THR A 160 10.42 -17.45 -7.36
N ILE A 161 10.62 -18.70 -6.96
CA ILE A 161 11.92 -19.16 -6.42
C ILE A 161 13.02 -19.02 -7.48
N ASP A 162 12.69 -19.18 -8.76
CA ASP A 162 13.63 -19.00 -9.87
C ASP A 162 14.15 -17.56 -9.98
N ASP A 163 13.42 -16.57 -9.49
CA ASP A 163 13.86 -15.17 -9.51
C ASP A 163 15.05 -14.91 -8.58
N LEU A 164 15.24 -15.73 -7.53
CA LEU A 164 16.26 -15.51 -6.50
C LEU A 164 17.69 -15.55 -7.07
N LYS A 165 17.94 -16.37 -8.09
CA LYS A 165 19.25 -16.47 -8.77
C LYS A 165 19.57 -15.26 -9.66
N HIS A 166 18.56 -14.43 -9.95
CA HIS A 166 18.71 -13.26 -10.81
C HIS A 166 19.03 -11.99 -10.02
N GLY A 167 18.75 -11.97 -8.72
CA GLY A 167 19.02 -10.83 -7.85
C GLY A 167 18.34 -9.55 -8.33
N TYR A 168 17.04 -9.63 -8.64
CA TYR A 168 16.31 -8.47 -9.13
C TYR A 168 16.24 -7.37 -8.08
N PHE A 169 16.76 -6.19 -8.41
CA PHE A 169 16.71 -4.99 -7.58
C PHE A 169 15.78 -3.96 -8.21
N VAL A 170 14.80 -3.49 -7.46
CA VAL A 170 13.79 -2.53 -7.90
C VAL A 170 14.12 -1.15 -7.33
N THR A 171 14.07 -0.12 -8.15
CA THR A 171 14.23 1.28 -7.75
C THR A 171 13.34 2.16 -8.63
N SER A 172 13.39 3.48 -8.47
CA SER A 172 12.66 4.38 -9.36
C SER A 172 13.38 4.55 -10.70
N ALA A 173 12.64 4.82 -11.77
CA ALA A 173 13.27 5.12 -13.06
C ALA A 173 14.09 6.42 -12.96
N TRP A 174 13.66 7.38 -12.15
CA TRP A 174 14.39 8.60 -11.86
C TRP A 174 15.78 8.36 -11.25
N CYS A 175 15.98 7.25 -10.52
CA CYS A 175 17.30 6.89 -9.98
C CYS A 175 18.27 6.36 -11.04
N VAL A 176 17.79 5.94 -12.21
CA VAL A 176 18.63 5.28 -13.24
C VAL A 176 18.59 5.97 -14.60
N LEU A 177 17.83 7.06 -14.71
CA LEU A 177 17.74 7.88 -15.91
C LEU A 177 18.26 9.30 -15.63
N ASN A 178 19.04 9.84 -16.56
CA ASN A 178 19.31 11.26 -16.69
C ASN A 178 18.36 11.84 -17.75
N ILE A 179 17.64 12.90 -17.42
CA ILE A 179 16.66 13.52 -18.31
C ILE A 179 17.19 14.90 -18.70
N ASP A 180 17.46 15.09 -19.99
CA ASP A 180 17.91 16.34 -20.60
C ASP A 180 16.82 16.81 -21.57
N ASP A 181 16.71 18.12 -21.86
CA ASP A 181 15.60 18.70 -22.66
C ASP A 181 15.18 17.85 -23.89
N ASN A 182 14.05 17.12 -23.75
CA ASN A 182 13.45 16.22 -24.75
C ASN A 182 14.22 14.92 -25.06
N ALA A 183 15.05 14.42 -24.14
CA ALA A 183 15.68 13.11 -24.21
C ALA A 183 15.91 12.54 -22.81
N TYR A 184 16.15 11.23 -22.72
CA TYR A 184 16.72 10.65 -21.52
C TYR A 184 17.84 9.66 -21.89
N SER A 185 18.83 9.54 -21.01
CA SER A 185 19.87 8.52 -21.08
C SER A 185 19.89 7.71 -19.79
N LYS A 186 20.47 6.51 -19.79
CA LYS A 186 20.77 5.81 -18.55
C LYS A 186 21.96 6.47 -17.84
N ILE A 187 22.07 6.20 -16.55
CA ILE A 187 23.22 6.58 -15.70
C ILE A 187 24.53 5.98 -16.20
N THR A 188 25.66 6.53 -15.75
CA THR A 188 27.00 6.06 -16.13
C THR A 188 27.44 4.87 -15.28
N GLU A 189 27.20 4.95 -13.98
CA GLU A 189 27.65 3.96 -13.00
C GLU A 189 26.71 3.98 -11.79
N ALA A 190 26.51 2.82 -11.16
CA ALA A 190 25.83 2.73 -9.88
C ALA A 190 26.44 1.65 -8.98
N TYR A 191 26.27 1.86 -7.68
CA TYR A 191 26.57 0.89 -6.63
C TYR A 191 25.34 0.65 -5.77
N ILE A 192 25.13 -0.60 -5.39
CA ILE A 192 24.13 -1.06 -4.40
C ILE A 192 24.84 -1.95 -3.38
N GLN A 193 24.26 -2.22 -2.22
CA GLN A 193 24.87 -3.17 -1.27
C GLN A 193 24.51 -4.61 -1.61
N ASP A 194 25.45 -5.53 -1.46
CA ASP A 194 25.23 -6.97 -1.50
C ASP A 194 25.08 -7.54 -0.07
N PRO A 195 23.83 -7.72 0.41
CA PRO A 195 23.57 -8.22 1.76
C PRO A 195 23.89 -9.71 1.93
N THR A 196 24.14 -10.44 0.83
CA THR A 196 24.56 -11.85 0.88
C THR A 196 26.05 -11.98 1.24
N ASN A 197 26.82 -10.92 1.00
CA ASN A 197 28.21 -10.86 1.42
C ASN A 197 28.31 -10.65 2.94
N PRO A 198 29.05 -11.48 3.70
CA PRO A 198 29.20 -11.31 5.14
C PRO A 198 29.78 -9.97 5.59
N ASN A 199 30.47 -9.26 4.70
CA ASN A 199 31.07 -7.96 4.98
C ASN A 199 30.19 -6.77 4.56
N ASP A 200 28.99 -7.02 4.03
CA ASP A 200 28.03 -5.98 3.59
C ASP A 200 28.68 -4.95 2.65
N ILE A 201 29.12 -5.43 1.48
CA ILE A 201 29.96 -4.65 0.55
C ILE A 201 29.16 -4.05 -0.59
N TRP A 202 29.73 -3.02 -1.22
CA TRP A 202 29.22 -2.44 -2.44
C TRP A 202 29.39 -3.39 -3.64
N PHE A 203 28.33 -3.52 -4.42
CA PHE A 203 28.25 -4.21 -5.69
C PHE A 203 28.07 -3.18 -6.82
N LYS A 204 28.94 -3.24 -7.83
CA LYS A 204 28.85 -2.37 -9.01
C LYS A 204 27.78 -2.92 -9.97
N VAL A 205 26.79 -2.10 -10.27
CA VAL A 205 25.70 -2.43 -11.20
C VAL A 205 26.20 -2.45 -12.64
N ASP A 206 25.76 -3.46 -13.41
CA ASP A 206 25.85 -3.45 -14.87
C ASP A 206 24.71 -2.58 -15.44
N VAL A 207 25.07 -1.40 -15.96
CA VAL A 207 24.11 -0.45 -16.53
C VAL A 207 23.32 -1.03 -17.72
N SER A 208 23.89 -2.00 -18.44
CA SER A 208 23.18 -2.66 -19.55
C SER A 208 22.04 -3.57 -19.08
N ALA A 209 22.07 -3.99 -17.81
CA ALA A 209 21.06 -4.82 -17.16
C ALA A 209 20.00 -4.01 -16.39
N ILE A 210 19.89 -2.70 -16.68
CA ILE A 210 18.84 -1.81 -16.16
C ILE A 210 17.70 -1.77 -17.17
N TYR A 211 16.47 -2.00 -16.72
CA TYR A 211 15.26 -1.96 -17.54
C TYR A 211 14.23 -1.03 -16.88
N VAL A 212 13.61 -0.13 -17.65
CA VAL A 212 12.72 0.89 -17.08
C VAL A 212 11.30 0.85 -17.62
N ASP A 213 10.36 1.19 -16.75
CA ASP A 213 9.03 1.67 -17.08
C ASP A 213 8.94 3.15 -16.64
N GLY A 214 9.30 4.05 -17.56
CA GLY A 214 9.61 5.42 -17.18
C GLY A 214 8.38 6.23 -16.74
N VAL A 215 7.24 6.14 -17.43
CA VAL A 215 6.01 6.84 -16.95
C VAL A 215 5.49 6.35 -15.60
N ALA A 216 5.79 5.10 -15.24
CA ALA A 216 5.46 4.53 -13.94
C ALA A 216 6.48 4.90 -12.85
N ASP A 217 7.59 5.50 -13.26
CA ASP A 217 8.78 5.73 -12.46
C ASP A 217 9.31 4.46 -11.77
N ILE A 218 9.39 3.36 -12.52
CA ILE A 218 9.88 2.06 -12.05
C ILE A 218 11.11 1.63 -12.85
N ALA A 219 12.13 1.14 -12.16
CA ALA A 219 13.28 0.47 -12.75
C ALA A 219 13.53 -0.89 -12.11
N LEU A 220 13.98 -1.82 -12.93
CA LEU A 220 14.43 -3.14 -12.54
C LEU A 220 15.89 -3.32 -12.97
N ILE A 221 16.73 -3.74 -12.05
CA ILE A 221 18.14 -4.04 -12.28
C ILE A 221 18.34 -5.54 -12.05
N LYS A 222 18.88 -6.25 -13.05
CA LYS A 222 19.24 -7.67 -12.90
C LYS A 222 20.70 -7.76 -12.47
N THR A 223 20.92 -7.98 -11.17
CA THR A 223 22.27 -7.89 -10.56
C THR A 223 23.08 -9.17 -10.71
N GLY A 224 22.42 -10.34 -10.79
CA GLY A 224 23.08 -11.64 -10.73
C GLY A 224 23.54 -12.05 -9.33
N ILE A 225 23.23 -11.27 -8.28
CA ILE A 225 23.42 -11.68 -6.88
C ILE A 225 22.46 -12.84 -6.57
N ASP A 226 22.99 -13.97 -6.09
CA ASP A 226 22.21 -15.19 -5.86
C ASP A 226 21.62 -15.24 -4.44
N PHE A 227 20.32 -15.00 -4.35
CA PHE A 227 19.56 -15.04 -3.11
C PHE A 227 18.95 -16.41 -2.79
N THR A 228 19.32 -17.49 -3.50
CA THR A 228 18.70 -18.82 -3.29
C THR A 228 18.84 -19.32 -1.85
N ASN A 229 19.96 -18.98 -1.18
CA ASN A 229 20.19 -19.30 0.24
C ASN A 229 19.73 -18.20 1.21
N TYR A 230 19.23 -17.07 0.70
CA TYR A 230 18.81 -15.90 1.45
C TYR A 230 17.45 -15.33 0.97
N PRO A 231 16.42 -16.16 0.74
CA PRO A 231 15.13 -15.70 0.19
C PRO A 231 14.43 -14.65 1.07
N GLU A 232 14.78 -14.57 2.36
CA GLU A 232 14.30 -13.55 3.29
C GLU A 232 14.90 -12.15 3.04
N TYR A 233 15.98 -12.03 2.27
CA TYR A 233 16.56 -10.74 1.87
C TYR A 233 15.89 -10.19 0.59
N CYS A 234 14.79 -10.80 0.14
CA CYS A 234 14.00 -10.29 -0.96
C CYS A 234 12.55 -10.06 -0.51
N LEU A 235 11.94 -8.98 -1.02
CA LEU A 235 10.55 -8.65 -0.78
C LEU A 235 9.64 -9.24 -1.87
N LYS A 236 8.35 -9.35 -1.53
CA LYS A 236 7.29 -9.73 -2.46
C LYS A 236 6.31 -8.58 -2.60
N ILE A 237 5.68 -8.47 -3.78
CA ILE A 237 4.54 -7.58 -3.94
C ILE A 237 3.31 -8.19 -3.26
N ASN A 238 2.63 -7.39 -2.46
CA ASN A 238 1.39 -7.76 -1.80
C ASN A 238 0.29 -8.03 -2.84
N LYS A 239 -0.45 -9.12 -2.67
CA LYS A 239 -1.54 -9.52 -3.58
C LYS A 239 -2.93 -9.17 -3.06
N GLU A 240 -3.02 -8.79 -1.79
CA GLU A 240 -4.27 -8.41 -1.13
C GLU A 240 -4.67 -6.97 -1.45
N ILE A 241 -5.96 -6.65 -1.40
CA ILE A 241 -6.44 -5.28 -1.61
C ILE A 241 -5.94 -4.36 -0.48
N VAL A 242 -5.27 -3.28 -0.86
CA VAL A 242 -4.82 -2.22 0.05
C VAL A 242 -5.94 -1.19 0.23
N LYS A 243 -6.15 -0.73 1.47
CA LYS A 243 -7.22 0.20 1.82
C LYS A 243 -6.67 1.47 2.45
N SER A 244 -7.38 2.59 2.25
CA SER A 244 -7.13 3.80 3.03
C SER A 244 -7.21 3.49 4.53
N GLY A 245 -6.23 3.98 5.28
CA GLY A 245 -6.08 3.74 6.71
C GLY A 245 -5.21 2.54 7.08
N ASP A 246 -4.86 1.66 6.13
CA ASP A 246 -3.92 0.56 6.40
C ASP A 246 -2.57 1.12 6.84
N VAL A 247 -1.96 0.48 7.85
CA VAL A 247 -0.62 0.84 8.32
C VAL A 247 0.39 0.51 7.24
N CYS A 248 1.28 1.45 6.95
CA CYS A 248 2.37 1.28 6.01
C CYS A 248 3.70 1.76 6.58
N TYR A 249 4.78 1.28 6.00
CA TYR A 249 6.14 1.71 6.30
C TYR A 249 6.85 2.05 5.00
N VAL A 250 7.63 3.12 5.02
CA VAL A 250 8.53 3.48 3.92
C VAL A 250 9.93 3.18 4.40
N VAL A 251 10.70 2.46 3.58
CA VAL A 251 12.08 2.09 3.87
C VAL A 251 12.99 2.71 2.82
N GLY A 252 14.07 3.34 3.24
CA GLY A 252 15.03 3.96 2.34
C GLY A 252 16.15 4.66 3.08
N ASN A 253 17.01 5.34 2.33
CA ASN A 253 18.10 6.16 2.85
C ASN A 253 17.77 7.66 2.65
N PRO A 254 17.03 8.31 3.58
CA PRO A 254 16.69 9.71 3.47
C PRO A 254 17.96 10.57 3.40
N LEU A 255 18.01 11.42 2.38
CA LEU A 255 19.11 12.34 2.10
C LEU A 255 20.49 11.67 1.93
N GLY A 256 20.55 10.35 1.79
CA GLY A 256 21.82 9.62 1.77
C GLY A 256 22.52 9.53 3.14
N MET A 257 21.84 9.85 4.25
CA MET A 257 22.44 10.00 5.58
C MET A 257 21.99 8.98 6.64
N ASP A 258 20.91 8.23 6.42
CA ASP A 258 20.32 7.31 7.40
C ASP A 258 19.96 6.00 6.69
N GLU A 259 20.98 5.20 6.42
CA GLU A 259 20.82 3.91 5.76
C GLU A 259 19.77 3.04 6.48
N ASP A 260 18.91 2.37 5.72
CA ASP A 260 17.83 1.52 6.23
C ASP A 260 16.81 2.22 7.15
N SER A 261 16.60 3.52 6.97
CA SER A 261 15.58 4.26 7.73
C SER A 261 14.19 3.68 7.48
N ILE A 262 13.47 3.37 8.56
CA ILE A 262 12.09 2.89 8.50
C ILE A 262 11.19 3.95 9.12
N SER A 263 10.34 4.55 8.29
CA SER A 263 9.32 5.52 8.71
C SER A 263 7.93 4.91 8.64
N SER A 264 7.09 5.15 9.64
CA SER A 264 5.75 4.58 9.73
C SER A 264 4.65 5.61 9.46
N GLY A 265 3.61 5.20 8.75
CA GLY A 265 2.40 6.01 8.53
C GLY A 265 1.20 5.14 8.19
N ASN A 266 0.28 5.71 7.44
CA ASN A 266 -0.85 4.99 6.85
C ASN A 266 -1.01 5.32 5.37
N VAL A 267 -1.67 4.40 4.66
CA VAL A 267 -2.14 4.63 3.30
C VAL A 267 -3.24 5.69 3.37
N ARG A 268 -3.03 6.84 2.73
CA ARG A 268 -4.06 7.88 2.59
C ARG A 268 -5.02 7.49 1.48
N ASP A 269 -4.47 7.13 0.33
CA ASP A 269 -5.20 6.77 -0.87
C ASP A 269 -4.43 5.67 -1.63
N PRO A 270 -4.99 4.45 -1.78
CA PRO A 270 -4.35 3.37 -2.54
C PRO A 270 -4.42 3.56 -4.07
N HIS A 271 -5.25 4.50 -4.56
CA HIS A 271 -5.50 4.76 -5.97
C HIS A 271 -5.44 6.26 -6.26
N TYR A 272 -4.38 6.90 -5.76
CA TYR A 272 -4.18 8.33 -5.87
C TYR A 272 -4.03 8.74 -7.34
N CYS A 273 -4.96 9.55 -7.81
CA CYS A 273 -4.84 10.29 -9.06
C CYS A 273 -4.17 11.63 -8.78
N GLU A 274 -2.98 11.85 -9.34
CA GLU A 274 -2.31 13.15 -9.26
C GLU A 274 -3.20 14.20 -9.95
N PRO A 275 -3.60 15.27 -9.25
CA PRO A 275 -4.60 16.21 -9.75
C PRO A 275 -4.26 16.93 -11.04
N ASN A 276 -2.98 17.16 -11.37
CA ASN A 276 -2.56 17.81 -12.61
C ASN A 276 -2.31 16.83 -13.77
N GLY A 277 -2.29 15.53 -13.49
CA GLY A 277 -2.00 14.48 -14.45
C GLY A 277 -0.50 14.27 -14.70
N ASP A 278 0.34 14.65 -13.73
CA ASP A 278 1.80 14.64 -13.89
C ASP A 278 2.38 13.24 -13.71
N HIS A 279 1.90 12.56 -12.68
CA HIS A 279 2.03 11.12 -12.52
C HIS A 279 0.80 10.46 -13.12
N ILE A 280 0.95 9.97 -14.34
CA ILE A 280 -0.20 9.50 -15.13
C ILE A 280 -0.74 8.16 -14.61
N THR A 281 0.12 7.29 -14.06
CA THR A 281 -0.23 5.93 -13.64
C THR A 281 -0.99 5.90 -12.31
N ASP A 282 -1.61 4.75 -12.00
CA ASP A 282 -2.36 4.57 -10.76
C ASP A 282 -1.40 4.53 -9.56
N GLY A 283 -1.35 5.65 -8.84
CA GLY A 283 -0.45 5.83 -7.72
C GLY A 283 -1.08 5.44 -6.40
N MET A 284 -0.27 5.50 -5.34
CA MET A 284 -0.74 5.55 -3.97
C MET A 284 -0.09 6.70 -3.23
N PHE A 285 -0.74 7.12 -2.16
CA PHE A 285 -0.29 8.23 -1.33
C PHE A 285 -0.29 7.81 0.14
N VAL A 286 0.76 8.16 0.87
CA VAL A 286 0.97 7.75 2.27
C VAL A 286 1.20 8.96 3.18
N SER A 287 1.02 8.75 4.48
CA SER A 287 1.29 9.76 5.52
C SER A 287 2.62 9.58 6.24
N SER A 288 3.41 8.57 5.85
CA SER A 288 4.71 8.30 6.47
C SER A 288 5.61 9.53 6.36
N PRO A 289 6.18 10.04 7.47
CA PRO A 289 7.07 11.18 7.45
C PRO A 289 8.41 10.75 6.86
N VAL A 290 8.70 11.16 5.64
CA VAL A 290 9.95 10.82 4.96
C VAL A 290 10.56 12.05 4.34
N ALA A 291 11.90 12.12 4.40
CA ALA A 291 12.62 13.18 3.72
C ALA A 291 12.28 13.15 2.24
N GLN A 292 12.14 14.35 1.65
CA GLN A 292 11.79 14.43 0.25
C GLN A 292 12.83 13.70 -0.59
N SER A 293 14.13 13.77 -0.30
CA SER A 293 15.19 13.15 -1.12
C SER A 293 15.82 11.91 -0.47
N GLY A 294 16.43 11.04 -1.28
CA GLY A 294 17.09 9.78 -0.88
C GLY A 294 16.15 8.56 -0.73
N ASN A 295 14.86 8.76 -0.43
CA ASN A 295 13.88 7.66 -0.33
C ASN A 295 13.33 7.16 -1.69
N SER A 296 13.61 7.87 -2.79
CA SER A 296 13.17 7.49 -4.14
C SER A 296 13.57 6.07 -4.48
N GLY A 297 12.63 5.28 -4.96
CA GLY A 297 12.82 3.87 -5.31
C GLY A 297 12.68 2.90 -4.13
N GLY A 298 12.63 3.41 -2.89
CA GLY A 298 12.42 2.60 -1.70
C GLY A 298 11.01 1.97 -1.65
N PRO A 299 10.84 0.81 -1.00
CA PRO A 299 9.55 0.15 -0.92
C PRO A 299 8.62 0.83 0.09
N ILE A 300 7.34 0.92 -0.28
CA ILE A 300 6.24 1.12 0.65
C ILE A 300 5.71 -0.26 1.00
N VAL A 301 5.76 -0.65 2.28
CA VAL A 301 5.39 -2.01 2.73
C VAL A 301 4.25 -2.00 3.75
N ASN A 302 3.51 -3.10 3.80
CA ASN A 302 2.57 -3.38 4.88
C ASN A 302 3.30 -3.93 6.14
N ALA A 303 2.56 -4.21 7.20
CA ALA A 303 3.10 -4.75 8.46
C ALA A 303 3.78 -6.14 8.36
N ASN A 304 3.64 -6.85 7.23
CA ASN A 304 4.29 -8.14 6.97
C ASN A 304 5.57 -8.00 6.12
N ALA A 305 5.99 -6.77 5.78
CA ALA A 305 7.03 -6.52 4.79
C ALA A 305 6.71 -7.11 3.41
N ASP A 306 5.45 -6.99 2.99
CA ASP A 306 5.05 -7.13 1.59
C ASP A 306 4.88 -5.73 0.98
N VAL A 307 5.40 -5.54 -0.23
CA VAL A 307 5.41 -4.26 -0.95
C VAL A 307 4.01 -3.94 -1.44
N ILE A 308 3.48 -2.79 -1.04
CA ILE A 308 2.18 -2.25 -1.47
C ILE A 308 2.31 -1.10 -2.47
N GLY A 309 3.51 -0.55 -2.63
CA GLY A 309 3.85 0.51 -3.58
C GLY A 309 5.35 0.81 -3.57
N ILE A 310 5.78 1.70 -4.45
CA ILE A 310 7.14 2.25 -4.50
C ILE A 310 7.07 3.74 -4.15
N TYR A 311 8.05 4.25 -3.41
CA TYR A 311 8.10 5.66 -3.07
C TYR A 311 8.90 6.42 -4.14
N SER A 312 8.24 7.36 -4.83
CA SER A 312 8.77 8.01 -6.04
C SER A 312 8.66 9.54 -5.99
N PHE A 313 7.59 10.06 -5.38
CA PHE A 313 7.31 11.49 -5.34
C PHE A 313 6.90 11.96 -3.94
N GLY A 314 7.10 13.25 -3.70
CA GLY A 314 6.71 13.93 -2.47
C GLY A 314 6.46 15.40 -2.74
N ARG A 315 5.47 15.98 -2.05
CA ARG A 315 5.16 17.40 -2.13
C ARG A 315 6.26 18.18 -1.39
N LYS A 316 6.82 19.19 -2.07
CA LYS A 316 7.86 20.06 -1.49
C LYS A 316 7.43 20.65 -0.16
N ASN A 317 8.38 20.73 0.78
CA ASN A 317 8.20 21.29 2.11
C ASN A 317 7.14 20.56 2.97
N THR A 318 6.82 19.31 2.63
CA THR A 318 5.90 18.46 3.41
C THR A 318 6.42 17.03 3.45
N GLU A 319 6.58 16.45 4.64
CA GLU A 319 7.16 15.11 4.82
C GLU A 319 6.10 13.99 4.81
N CYS A 320 4.84 14.32 5.07
CA CYS A 320 3.72 13.36 5.14
C CYS A 320 2.80 13.41 3.91
N PHE A 321 3.32 13.94 2.80
CA PHE A 321 2.60 14.05 1.53
C PHE A 321 3.43 13.52 0.36
N GLY A 322 3.53 12.20 0.25
CA GLY A 322 4.23 11.55 -0.84
C GLY A 322 3.72 10.14 -1.12
N GLY A 323 4.32 9.50 -2.11
CA GLY A 323 3.87 8.22 -2.63
C GLY A 323 4.55 7.86 -3.95
N GLY A 324 3.89 7.04 -4.76
CA GLY A 324 4.41 6.54 -6.03
C GLY A 324 3.49 5.48 -6.61
N SER A 325 3.99 4.72 -7.59
CA SER A 325 3.21 3.65 -8.23
C SER A 325 2.73 2.61 -7.22
N ASN A 326 1.45 2.22 -7.30
CA ASN A 326 0.87 1.23 -6.40
C ASN A 326 1.27 -0.21 -6.79
N GLN A 327 0.90 -1.19 -5.95
CA GLN A 327 1.20 -2.61 -6.17
C GLN A 327 0.68 -3.18 -7.50
N TYR A 328 -0.42 -2.65 -8.05
CA TYR A 328 -0.96 -3.10 -9.32
C TYR A 328 -0.04 -2.68 -10.47
N ILE A 329 0.36 -1.40 -10.49
CA ILE A 329 1.28 -0.89 -11.50
C ILE A 329 2.63 -1.60 -11.38
N LEU A 330 3.18 -1.72 -10.16
CA LEU A 330 4.41 -2.47 -9.91
C LEU A 330 4.37 -3.90 -10.46
N SER A 331 3.28 -4.64 -10.19
CA SER A 331 3.16 -6.02 -10.67
C SER A 331 3.16 -6.10 -12.20
N ASN A 332 2.45 -5.18 -12.87
CA ASN A 332 2.39 -5.15 -14.33
C ASN A 332 3.75 -4.78 -14.94
N SER A 333 4.39 -3.71 -14.46
CA SER A 333 5.69 -3.27 -14.94
C SER A 333 6.77 -4.34 -14.72
N LEU A 334 6.91 -4.84 -13.49
CA LEU A 334 7.95 -5.82 -13.13
C LEU A 334 7.80 -7.14 -13.89
N SER A 335 6.57 -7.58 -14.16
CA SER A 335 6.32 -8.80 -14.95
C SER A 335 6.92 -8.71 -16.35
N VAL A 336 6.81 -7.55 -17.00
CA VAL A 336 7.31 -7.33 -18.35
C VAL A 336 8.82 -7.07 -18.35
N LEU A 337 9.31 -6.20 -17.47
CA LEU A 337 10.73 -5.88 -17.36
C LEU A 337 11.58 -7.14 -17.11
N LYS A 338 11.09 -8.07 -16.28
CA LYS A 338 11.75 -9.36 -16.03
C LYS A 338 11.75 -10.29 -17.24
N GLN A 339 10.62 -10.38 -17.95
CA GLN A 339 10.46 -11.34 -19.05
C GLN A 339 11.16 -10.89 -20.32
N GLN A 340 11.11 -9.59 -20.63
CA GLN A 340 11.64 -9.05 -21.87
C GLN A 340 13.09 -8.58 -21.75
N GLU A 341 13.57 -8.30 -20.53
CA GLU A 341 14.91 -7.77 -20.28
C GLU A 341 15.20 -6.55 -21.18
N THR A 342 14.22 -5.64 -21.23
CA THR A 342 14.25 -4.40 -22.01
C THR A 342 13.31 -3.37 -21.41
N ASP A 343 13.47 -2.10 -21.80
CA ASP A 343 12.58 -1.02 -21.36
C ASP A 343 11.14 -1.30 -21.81
N TYR A 344 10.14 -1.04 -20.97
CA TYR A 344 8.75 -1.39 -21.24
C TYR A 344 8.07 -0.42 -22.22
N LYS A 345 8.46 -0.48 -23.49
CA LYS A 345 7.95 0.38 -24.57
C LYS A 345 6.65 -0.11 -25.21
N ASN A 346 6.34 -1.40 -25.07
CA ASN A 346 5.15 -2.01 -25.69
C ASN A 346 3.84 -1.75 -24.94
N LYS A 347 3.89 -1.06 -23.78
CA LYS A 347 2.69 -0.59 -23.08
C LYS A 347 1.95 0.46 -23.91
N LEU A 348 0.65 0.62 -23.66
CA LEU A 348 -0.21 1.51 -24.42
C LEU A 348 0.18 2.98 -24.25
N TYR A 349 0.04 3.77 -25.31
CA TYR A 349 0.20 5.22 -25.32
C TYR A 349 -1.17 5.88 -25.47
N LEU A 350 -1.65 6.51 -24.39
CA LEU A 350 -2.93 7.23 -24.42
C LEU A 350 -2.83 8.56 -25.16
N GLY A 351 -1.72 9.27 -25.03
CA GLY A 351 -1.45 10.50 -25.79
C GLY A 351 -2.39 11.67 -25.49
N PHE A 352 -2.99 11.76 -24.30
CA PHE A 352 -3.70 12.96 -23.88
C PHE A 352 -3.33 13.33 -22.45
N ARG A 353 -3.40 14.61 -22.11
CA ARG A 353 -3.22 15.12 -20.74
C ARG A 353 -4.57 15.41 -20.12
N TRP A 354 -4.69 15.14 -18.83
CA TRP A 354 -5.89 15.40 -18.06
C TRP A 354 -5.53 16.01 -16.71
N TYR A 355 -6.51 16.62 -16.07
CA TYR A 355 -6.39 17.01 -14.67
C TYR A 355 -7.74 16.84 -13.98
N VAL A 356 -7.74 16.78 -12.66
CA VAL A 356 -8.94 16.71 -11.82
C VAL A 356 -9.48 18.14 -11.66
N PRO A 357 -10.64 18.49 -12.26
CA PRO A 357 -11.15 19.84 -12.23
C PRO A 357 -11.61 20.26 -10.83
N SER A 358 -11.56 21.57 -10.55
CA SER A 358 -12.20 22.12 -9.35
C SER A 358 -13.71 21.92 -9.41
N THR A 359 -14.36 21.90 -8.25
CA THR A 359 -15.82 21.75 -8.13
C THR A 359 -16.58 22.76 -8.99
N PHE A 360 -16.15 24.02 -9.04
CA PHE A 360 -16.76 25.07 -9.86
C PHE A 360 -16.66 24.79 -11.37
N LYS A 361 -15.55 24.22 -11.82
CA LYS A 361 -15.40 23.86 -13.22
C LYS A 361 -16.18 22.59 -13.54
N LEU A 362 -16.19 21.62 -12.62
CA LEU A 362 -16.93 20.38 -12.77
C LEU A 362 -18.43 20.67 -12.89
N GLU A 363 -18.99 21.52 -12.02
CA GLU A 363 -20.40 21.94 -12.01
C GLU A 363 -20.92 22.41 -13.38
N GLN A 364 -20.07 23.10 -14.17
CA GLN A 364 -20.42 23.57 -15.52
C GLN A 364 -20.77 22.44 -16.51
N TYR A 365 -20.37 21.19 -16.22
CA TYR A 365 -20.71 20.00 -17.01
C TYR A 365 -21.98 19.30 -16.51
N TYR A 366 -22.56 19.75 -15.39
CA TYR A 366 -23.72 19.13 -14.73
C TYR A 366 -24.93 20.06 -14.58
N VAL A 367 -24.90 21.25 -15.19
CA VAL A 367 -25.90 22.33 -15.01
C VAL A 367 -27.36 21.90 -15.16
N ASN A 368 -27.66 20.85 -15.95
CA ASN A 368 -29.01 20.31 -16.15
C ASN A 368 -29.27 18.93 -15.50
N ASN A 369 -28.28 18.33 -14.83
CA ASN A 369 -28.40 17.05 -14.08
C ASN A 369 -28.56 17.31 -12.57
N ILE A 370 -29.39 18.29 -12.24
CA ILE A 370 -29.82 18.54 -10.88
C ILE A 370 -30.82 17.44 -10.49
N LEU A 371 -30.35 16.39 -9.82
CA LEU A 371 -31.23 15.43 -9.15
C LEU A 371 -31.97 16.16 -8.01
N PRO A 372 -33.30 16.04 -7.84
CA PRO A 372 -33.95 16.49 -6.61
C PRO A 372 -33.31 15.79 -5.40
N PRO A 373 -32.90 16.50 -4.34
CA PRO A 373 -33.04 17.95 -4.10
C PRO A 373 -31.98 18.77 -4.82
N SER A 374 -32.34 19.95 -5.31
CA SER A 374 -31.74 20.63 -6.46
C SER A 374 -30.30 21.20 -6.38
N ASN A 375 -29.40 20.60 -5.59
CA ASN A 375 -28.05 21.11 -5.33
C ASN A 375 -26.95 20.03 -5.44
N TYR A 376 -27.23 18.86 -6.05
CA TYR A 376 -26.26 17.77 -6.18
C TYR A 376 -25.87 17.52 -7.63
N PHE A 377 -24.58 17.25 -7.86
CA PHE A 377 -24.06 16.74 -9.13
C PHE A 377 -22.94 15.72 -8.88
N SER A 378 -22.59 14.93 -9.90
CA SER A 378 -21.54 13.91 -9.72
C SER A 378 -20.16 14.55 -9.64
N ARG A 379 -19.31 13.91 -8.84
CA ARG A 379 -17.89 14.22 -8.64
C ARG A 379 -16.97 13.47 -9.61
N GLU A 380 -17.53 12.75 -10.58
CA GLU A 380 -16.79 12.00 -11.59
C GLU A 380 -16.21 12.91 -12.66
N GLY A 381 -14.97 12.59 -13.01
CA GLY A 381 -14.38 12.94 -14.28
C GLY A 381 -13.05 13.65 -14.18
N VAL A 382 -12.32 13.55 -15.29
CA VAL A 382 -11.07 14.27 -15.52
C VAL A 382 -11.21 15.12 -16.78
N PHE A 383 -10.60 16.29 -16.76
CA PHE A 383 -10.74 17.29 -17.81
C PHE A 383 -9.55 17.21 -18.78
N ILE A 384 -9.82 17.07 -20.08
CA ILE A 384 -8.77 17.00 -21.11
C ILE A 384 -8.17 18.38 -21.39
N THR A 385 -6.85 18.50 -21.29
CA THR A 385 -6.09 19.74 -21.57
C THR A 385 -5.26 19.67 -22.83
N TYR A 386 -4.96 18.48 -23.31
CA TYR A 386 -4.16 18.27 -24.52
C TYR A 386 -4.45 16.89 -25.11
N ILE A 387 -4.44 16.78 -26.44
CA ILE A 387 -4.49 15.51 -27.16
C ILE A 387 -3.40 15.54 -28.24
N ASP A 388 -2.49 14.58 -28.18
CA ASP A 388 -1.48 14.34 -29.19
C ASP A 388 -2.14 13.83 -30.48
N SER A 389 -1.66 14.29 -31.63
CA SER A 389 -2.12 13.79 -32.94
C SER A 389 -1.96 12.29 -33.15
N PHE A 390 -1.04 11.64 -32.43
CA PHE A 390 -0.82 10.20 -32.47
C PHE A 390 -1.69 9.42 -31.47
N SER A 391 -2.39 10.12 -30.57
CA SER A 391 -3.29 9.51 -29.59
C SER A 391 -4.39 8.66 -30.27
N PRO A 392 -4.75 7.48 -29.74
CA PRO A 392 -5.93 6.75 -30.23
C PRO A 392 -7.24 7.50 -29.98
N PHE A 393 -7.22 8.56 -29.17
CA PHE A 393 -8.37 9.42 -28.87
C PHE A 393 -8.46 10.63 -29.82
N PHE A 394 -7.42 10.87 -30.62
CA PHE A 394 -7.39 11.99 -31.56
C PHE A 394 -8.50 11.86 -32.62
N GLY A 395 -9.25 12.95 -32.83
CA GLY A 395 -10.42 12.97 -33.73
C GLY A 395 -11.72 12.45 -33.13
N TYR A 396 -11.68 11.79 -31.97
CA TYR A 396 -12.87 11.31 -31.24
C TYR A 396 -13.22 12.23 -30.05
N LEU A 397 -12.20 12.58 -29.25
CA LEU A 397 -12.32 13.50 -28.13
C LEU A 397 -11.77 14.89 -28.50
N ASN A 398 -12.27 15.91 -27.82
CA ASN A 398 -11.86 17.29 -27.98
C ASN A 398 -11.17 17.81 -26.72
N LEU A 399 -10.35 18.86 -26.90
CA LEU A 399 -9.92 19.69 -25.78
C LEU A 399 -11.15 20.14 -24.99
N HIS A 400 -11.04 20.10 -23.66
CA HIS A 400 -12.09 20.45 -22.72
C HIS A 400 -13.25 19.46 -22.60
N ASP A 401 -13.19 18.29 -23.22
CA ASP A 401 -14.10 17.21 -22.84
C ASP A 401 -13.81 16.76 -21.39
N LEU A 402 -14.88 16.48 -20.64
CA LEU A 402 -14.82 15.87 -19.31
C LEU A 402 -15.03 14.36 -19.47
N ILE A 403 -13.97 13.56 -19.32
CA ILE A 403 -14.05 12.11 -19.38
C ILE A 403 -14.53 11.58 -18.04
N LEU A 404 -15.63 10.82 -18.03
CA LEU A 404 -16.28 10.33 -16.82
C LEU A 404 -15.86 8.91 -16.46
N SER A 405 -15.84 8.03 -17.46
CA SER A 405 -15.57 6.61 -17.26
C SER A 405 -15.13 5.91 -18.53
N CYS A 406 -14.59 4.72 -18.36
CA CYS A 406 -14.24 3.78 -19.42
C CYS A 406 -14.93 2.44 -19.15
N THR A 407 -15.58 1.87 -20.15
CA THR A 407 -16.12 0.51 -20.10
C THR A 407 -15.26 -0.41 -20.96
N LEU A 408 -14.68 -1.42 -20.33
CA LEU A 408 -13.84 -2.44 -20.94
C LEU A 408 -14.71 -3.60 -21.42
N HIS A 409 -14.45 -4.08 -22.64
CA HIS A 409 -15.12 -5.23 -23.22
C HIS A 409 -14.25 -6.47 -23.07
N GLU A 410 -14.41 -7.22 -21.97
CA GLU A 410 -13.57 -8.38 -21.66
C GLU A 410 -13.98 -9.61 -22.48
N THR A 411 -15.30 -9.81 -22.63
CA THR A 411 -15.91 -10.84 -23.49
C THR A 411 -17.23 -10.28 -24.03
N SER A 412 -17.91 -11.00 -24.93
CA SER A 412 -19.20 -10.56 -25.47
C SER A 412 -20.29 -10.29 -24.41
N ASN A 413 -20.13 -10.81 -23.19
CA ASN A 413 -21.13 -10.73 -22.12
C ASN A 413 -20.60 -10.16 -20.79
N SER A 414 -19.34 -9.73 -20.71
CA SER A 414 -18.75 -9.15 -19.48
C SER A 414 -18.10 -7.81 -19.80
N THR A 415 -18.53 -6.79 -19.06
CA THR A 415 -17.96 -5.46 -19.12
C THR A 415 -17.57 -4.98 -17.73
N THR A 416 -16.40 -4.37 -17.62
CA THR A 416 -15.95 -3.71 -16.40
C THR A 416 -15.90 -2.21 -16.63
N THR A 417 -16.60 -1.43 -15.80
CA THR A 417 -16.58 0.04 -15.87
C THR A 417 -15.62 0.60 -14.83
N ILE A 418 -14.69 1.44 -15.29
CA ILE A 418 -13.77 2.22 -14.47
C ILE A 418 -14.27 3.66 -14.47
N LEU A 419 -14.63 4.18 -13.29
CA LEU A 419 -14.93 5.60 -13.11
C LEU A 419 -13.64 6.39 -13.00
N PHE A 420 -13.57 7.57 -13.63
CA PHE A 420 -12.39 8.43 -13.57
C PHE A 420 -12.57 9.59 -12.59
N GLY A 421 -11.48 9.98 -11.94
CA GLY A 421 -11.42 11.06 -10.97
C GLY A 421 -10.53 10.72 -9.76
N ASN A 422 -10.73 11.42 -8.65
CA ASN A 422 -9.85 11.37 -7.48
C ASN A 422 -10.53 10.87 -6.19
N ASN A 423 -11.68 10.21 -6.32
CA ASN A 423 -12.34 9.57 -5.18
C ASN A 423 -11.91 8.11 -5.03
N ILE A 424 -12.15 7.55 -3.85
CA ILE A 424 -11.72 6.18 -3.50
C ILE A 424 -12.19 5.08 -4.47
N ASP A 425 -13.33 5.29 -5.11
CA ASP A 425 -13.99 4.41 -6.09
C ASP A 425 -13.67 4.77 -7.55
N GLN A 426 -12.84 5.78 -7.77
CA GLN A 426 -12.42 6.28 -9.09
C GLN A 426 -10.94 5.97 -9.34
N ARG A 427 -10.52 6.01 -10.60
CA ARG A 427 -9.14 5.77 -11.03
C ARG A 427 -8.64 6.87 -11.94
N THR A 428 -7.33 6.95 -12.09
CA THR A 428 -6.71 7.72 -13.18
C THR A 428 -6.92 7.01 -14.53
N PRO A 429 -7.13 7.73 -15.64
CA PRO A 429 -7.09 7.15 -16.98
C PRO A 429 -5.80 6.38 -17.28
N GLY A 430 -4.67 6.74 -16.65
CA GLY A 430 -3.41 6.08 -16.93
C GLY A 430 -3.34 4.61 -16.47
N LEU A 431 -4.33 4.11 -15.74
CA LEU A 431 -4.51 2.67 -15.54
C LEU A 431 -4.61 1.92 -16.88
N LEU A 432 -5.15 2.57 -17.92
CA LEU A 432 -5.32 1.99 -19.26
C LEU A 432 -3.99 1.69 -19.98
N LEU A 433 -2.86 2.25 -19.53
CA LEU A 433 -1.54 1.99 -20.14
C LEU A 433 -1.17 0.50 -20.11
N TYR A 434 -1.67 -0.24 -19.11
CA TYR A 434 -1.27 -1.62 -18.82
C TYR A 434 -2.28 -2.65 -19.33
N TYR A 435 -3.25 -2.24 -20.15
CA TYR A 435 -4.14 -3.16 -20.83
C TYR A 435 -3.48 -3.70 -22.11
N PRO A 436 -3.93 -4.86 -22.62
CA PRO A 436 -3.40 -5.41 -23.87
C PRO A 436 -3.59 -4.47 -25.07
N VAL A 437 -2.61 -4.45 -25.98
CA VAL A 437 -2.74 -3.76 -27.26
C VAL A 437 -3.92 -4.34 -28.05
N GLY A 438 -4.77 -3.48 -28.59
CA GLY A 438 -6.01 -3.84 -29.27
C GLY A 438 -7.24 -3.86 -28.36
N THR A 439 -7.11 -3.55 -27.06
CA THR A 439 -8.26 -3.43 -26.16
C THR A 439 -9.26 -2.41 -26.70
N ILE A 440 -10.53 -2.82 -26.81
CA ILE A 440 -11.63 -1.93 -27.21
C ILE A 440 -12.31 -1.42 -25.94
N ILE A 441 -12.50 -0.11 -25.88
CA ILE A 441 -13.12 0.57 -24.76
C ILE A 441 -14.23 1.51 -25.21
N ASP A 442 -15.24 1.69 -24.37
CA ASP A 442 -16.22 2.76 -24.52
C ASP A 442 -15.93 3.87 -23.50
N ILE A 443 -15.59 5.05 -23.99
CA ILE A 443 -15.38 6.24 -23.17
C ILE A 443 -16.70 6.99 -23.02
N SER A 444 -17.15 7.16 -21.78
CA SER A 444 -18.23 8.08 -21.42
C SER A 444 -17.66 9.45 -21.10
N TYR A 445 -18.17 10.50 -21.74
CA TYR A 445 -17.68 11.86 -21.57
C TYR A 445 -18.78 12.93 -21.72
N ARG A 446 -18.47 14.17 -21.35
CA ARG A 446 -19.32 15.35 -21.56
C ARG A 446 -18.57 16.47 -22.21
N ARG A 447 -19.28 17.30 -22.98
CA ARG A 447 -18.74 18.45 -23.70
C ARG A 447 -19.39 19.74 -23.24
N ILE A 448 -18.57 20.76 -23.00
CA ILE A 448 -19.08 22.09 -22.61
C ILE A 448 -19.78 22.76 -23.79
N GLY A 449 -20.89 23.44 -23.53
CA GLY A 449 -21.65 24.15 -24.58
C GLY A 449 -22.63 23.28 -25.37
N ASP A 450 -22.83 22.01 -25.00
CA ASP A 450 -24.01 21.27 -25.40
C ASP A 450 -25.23 21.83 -24.65
N PHE A 451 -25.71 23.00 -25.07
CA PHE A 451 -26.73 23.82 -24.40
C PHE A 451 -28.09 23.14 -24.20
N ILE A 452 -28.27 21.89 -24.66
CA ILE A 452 -29.55 21.21 -24.60
C ILE A 452 -29.57 20.06 -23.61
N ASN A 453 -28.48 19.36 -23.30
CA ASN A 453 -28.51 18.40 -22.20
C ASN A 453 -27.11 18.06 -21.68
N SER A 454 -27.02 17.91 -20.37
CA SER A 454 -26.03 17.16 -19.60
C SER A 454 -25.99 15.65 -19.94
N ILE A 455 -26.06 15.31 -21.23
CA ILE A 455 -26.03 13.95 -21.76
C ILE A 455 -24.59 13.44 -21.72
N ASN A 456 -24.41 12.28 -21.12
CA ASN A 456 -23.21 11.49 -21.31
C ASN A 456 -23.14 11.05 -22.78
N ARG A 457 -22.09 11.46 -23.48
CA ARG A 457 -21.74 10.96 -24.80
C ARG A 457 -20.88 9.71 -24.62
N THR A 458 -20.94 8.80 -25.58
CA THR A 458 -20.12 7.60 -25.60
C THR A 458 -19.40 7.47 -26.93
N VAL A 459 -18.13 7.10 -26.88
CA VAL A 459 -17.33 6.81 -28.07
C VAL A 459 -16.50 5.54 -27.85
N SER A 460 -16.54 4.64 -28.83
CA SER A 460 -15.75 3.41 -28.82
C SER A 460 -14.37 3.66 -29.42
N ILE A 461 -13.32 3.27 -28.71
CA ILE A 461 -11.92 3.50 -29.07
C ILE A 461 -11.17 2.18 -28.97
N THR A 462 -10.31 1.90 -29.96
CA THR A 462 -9.36 0.79 -29.89
C THR A 462 -8.01 1.32 -29.45
N LEU A 463 -7.49 0.81 -28.33
CA LEU A 463 -6.18 1.17 -27.81
C LEU A 463 -5.10 0.41 -28.58
N ASN A 464 -4.56 1.01 -29.63
CA ASN A 464 -3.63 0.35 -30.56
C ASN A 464 -2.30 1.08 -30.76
N LYS A 465 -2.01 2.06 -29.90
CA LYS A 465 -0.79 2.88 -29.93
C LYS A 465 0.06 2.55 -28.72
N THR A 466 1.38 2.55 -28.89
CA THR A 466 2.33 2.16 -27.85
C THR A 466 3.45 3.19 -27.68
N TYR A 467 4.15 3.14 -26.55
CA TYR A 467 5.31 3.99 -26.31
C TYR A 467 6.51 3.68 -27.23
N ALA A 468 6.52 2.52 -27.90
CA ALA A 468 7.52 2.16 -28.90
C ALA A 468 7.37 2.95 -30.21
N GLU A 469 6.20 3.56 -30.45
CA GLU A 469 5.89 4.28 -31.69
C GLU A 469 6.02 5.80 -31.56
N VAL A 470 6.36 6.30 -30.37
CA VAL A 470 6.52 7.73 -30.09
C VAL A 470 7.93 8.05 -29.64
N ASP A 471 8.24 9.34 -29.60
CA ASP A 471 9.53 9.80 -29.09
C ASP A 471 9.81 9.25 -27.68
N PRO A 472 11.00 8.64 -27.45
CA PRO A 472 11.38 8.10 -26.15
C PRO A 472 11.15 9.06 -24.98
N TRP A 473 11.33 10.38 -25.14
CA TRP A 473 11.15 11.32 -24.03
C TRP A 473 9.72 11.33 -23.48
N LYS A 474 8.71 10.93 -24.27
CA LYS A 474 7.33 10.83 -23.78
C LYS A 474 7.14 9.75 -22.73
N ASP A 475 8.05 8.77 -22.69
CA ASP A 475 8.11 7.74 -21.66
C ASP A 475 9.05 8.10 -20.51
N ALA A 476 9.55 9.34 -20.45
CA ALA A 476 10.30 9.80 -19.30
C ALA A 476 9.36 10.00 -18.10
N PRO A 477 9.82 9.72 -16.86
CA PRO A 477 9.14 10.15 -15.65
C PRO A 477 8.76 11.65 -15.72
N GLU A 478 7.59 12.00 -15.20
CA GLU A 478 7.11 13.40 -15.02
C GLU A 478 7.00 14.29 -16.27
N SER A 479 6.96 13.74 -17.48
CA SER A 479 6.67 14.50 -18.73
C SER A 479 5.26 15.18 -18.76
N GLY A 480 4.51 15.13 -17.65
CA GLY A 480 3.22 15.78 -17.39
C GLY A 480 3.25 17.12 -16.59
N GLY A 481 4.22 17.36 -15.69
CA GLY A 481 4.50 18.69 -15.10
C GLY A 481 3.95 19.07 -13.69
N VAL A 482 4.76 18.78 -12.65
CA VAL A 482 4.79 19.33 -11.27
C VAL A 482 4.02 18.60 -10.14
N GLY A 483 4.50 17.41 -9.80
CA GLY A 483 5.17 17.23 -8.51
C GLY A 483 6.67 17.30 -8.78
N SER A 484 7.51 17.81 -7.89
CA SER A 484 8.94 17.59 -8.11
C SER A 484 9.21 16.11 -7.95
N ALA A 485 9.76 15.49 -9.00
CA ALA A 485 10.48 14.25 -8.85
C ALA A 485 11.38 14.44 -7.65
N ILE A 486 11.32 13.47 -6.77
CA ILE A 486 12.33 13.41 -5.77
C ILE A 486 13.62 13.10 -6.54
N LYS A 487 14.39 14.15 -6.81
CA LYS A 487 15.76 13.98 -7.24
C LYS A 487 16.44 13.08 -6.21
N PRO A 488 17.25 12.09 -6.64
CA PRO A 488 18.06 11.37 -5.69
C PRO A 488 18.93 12.41 -4.97
N SER A 489 19.25 12.17 -3.69
CA SER A 489 19.95 13.17 -2.88
C SER A 489 21.32 13.38 -3.47
N TYR A 490 21.65 14.64 -3.74
CA TYR A 490 23.02 15.02 -4.10
C TYR A 490 23.93 14.49 -3.01
N TYR A 491 24.88 13.65 -3.41
CA TYR A 491 25.77 12.98 -2.47
C TYR A 491 26.81 13.95 -1.90
#